data_AF-A0AA39SJ02-F1
#
_entry.id   AF-A0AA39SJ02-F1
#
_cell.length_a   1.000
_cell.length_b   1.000
_cell.length_c   1.000
_cell.angle_alpha   90.00
_cell.angle_beta   90.00
_cell.angle_gamma   90.00
#
_symmetry.space_group_name_H-M   'P 1'
#
loop_
_entity.id
_entity.type
_entity.pdbx_description
1 polymer ?
#
loop_
_entity_poly.entity_id
_entity_poly.type
_entity_poly.pdbx_seq_one_letter_code
_entity_poly.pdbx_strand_id
1 'polypeptide(L)'
;MCEKMKSKFMGKFLSPDYEQRLYVQLQNCKQGNRTVEEYIDEFIRLNSRNLLPDNENMQIARFRGGLKQEIQDQMKMLNTFTLRQAFDLARKAEEPIRAPPV
;
A
#
# COMPACT_ATOMS: atom_id res chain seq x y z
N MET A 1 -7.56 -22.43 -1.57
CA MET A 1 -8.49 -22.37 -0.42
C MET A 1 -9.75 -21.64 -0.86
N CYS A 2 -10.87 -22.36 -1.02
CA CYS A 2 -12.10 -21.85 -1.64
C CYS A 2 -12.73 -20.68 -0.83
N GLU A 3 -13.15 -19.61 -1.51
CA GLU A 3 -13.73 -18.40 -0.91
C GLU A 3 -14.93 -18.67 0.02
N LYS A 4 -15.74 -19.69 -0.33
CA LYS A 4 -16.87 -20.16 0.50
C LYS A 4 -16.46 -20.68 1.89
N MET A 5 -15.25 -21.21 2.04
CA MET A 5 -14.75 -21.69 3.34
C MET A 5 -14.23 -20.55 4.22
N LYS A 6 -13.63 -19.51 3.63
CA LYS A 6 -13.17 -18.33 4.37
C LYS A 6 -14.35 -17.53 4.94
N SER A 7 -15.40 -17.33 4.15
CA SER A 7 -16.61 -16.60 4.60
C SER A 7 -17.32 -17.29 5.78
N LYS A 8 -17.44 -18.63 5.77
CA LYS A 8 -18.07 -19.37 6.89
C LYS A 8 -17.22 -19.41 8.16
N PHE A 9 -15.89 -19.34 8.05
CA PHE A 9 -14.99 -19.25 9.21
C PHE A 9 -14.97 -17.82 9.77
N MET A 10 -14.95 -16.81 8.89
CA MET A 10 -15.03 -15.39 9.25
C MET A 10 -16.35 -15.05 9.96
N GLY A 11 -17.49 -15.53 9.47
CA GLY A 11 -18.80 -15.22 10.05
C GLY A 11 -19.08 -15.78 11.46
N LYS A 12 -18.25 -16.71 11.96
CA LYS A 12 -18.36 -17.24 13.34
C LYS A 12 -17.35 -16.65 14.32
N PHE A 13 -16.24 -16.09 13.83
CA PHE A 13 -15.10 -15.67 14.66
C PHE A 13 -14.68 -14.21 14.47
N LEU A 14 -15.17 -13.52 13.44
CA LEU A 14 -14.86 -12.13 13.18
C LEU A 14 -16.14 -11.30 13.24
N SER A 15 -16.04 -10.15 13.92
CA SER A 15 -17.15 -9.22 14.01
C SER A 15 -17.64 -8.85 12.61
N PRO A 16 -18.94 -8.62 12.40
CA PRO A 16 -19.50 -8.23 11.09
C PRO A 16 -18.87 -6.95 10.50
N ASP A 17 -18.21 -6.16 11.34
CA ASP A 17 -17.49 -4.93 10.99
C ASP A 17 -16.01 -5.17 10.61
N TYR A 18 -15.52 -6.42 10.60
CA TYR A 18 -14.11 -6.71 10.38
C TYR A 18 -13.60 -6.26 9.00
N GLU A 19 -14.38 -6.56 7.94
CA GLU A 19 -14.04 -6.13 6.57
C GLU A 19 -14.05 -4.60 6.45
N GLN A 20 -15.02 -3.94 7.10
CA GLN A 20 -15.11 -2.49 7.15
C GLN A 20 -13.90 -1.87 7.87
N ARG A 21 -13.45 -2.44 8.99
CA ARG A 21 -12.23 -2.00 9.69
C ARG A 21 -10.98 -2.18 8.84
N LEU A 22 -10.83 -3.31 8.15
CA LEU A 22 -9.71 -3.54 7.25
C LEU A 22 -9.72 -2.54 6.09
N TYR A 23 -10.89 -2.23 5.54
CA TYR A 23 -11.04 -1.22 4.50
C TYR A 23 -10.65 0.18 5.01
N VAL A 24 -11.13 0.57 6.19
CA VAL A 24 -10.77 1.85 6.84
C VAL A 24 -9.27 1.93 7.15
N GLN A 25 -8.67 0.84 7.62
CA GLN A 25 -7.22 0.79 7.87
C GLN A 25 -6.42 0.95 6.57
N LEU A 26 -6.84 0.29 5.49
CA LEU A 26 -6.20 0.41 4.19
C LEU A 26 -6.37 1.83 3.60
N GLN A 27 -7.55 2.43 3.73
CA GLN A 27 -7.83 3.78 3.24
C GLN A 27 -7.05 4.86 4.00
N ASN A 28 -6.77 4.63 5.28
CA ASN A 28 -5.96 5.52 6.11
C ASN A 28 -4.45 5.21 6.07
N CYS A 29 -4.03 4.21 5.30
CA CYS A 29 -2.62 3.86 5.14
C CYS A 29 -1.90 4.99 4.39
N LYS A 30 -1.12 5.77 5.13
CA LYS A 30 -0.31 6.87 4.60
C LYS A 30 1.10 6.79 5.18
N GLN A 31 2.09 7.17 4.38
CA GLN A 31 3.49 7.25 4.78
C GLN A 31 3.65 8.21 5.97
N GLY A 32 3.05 9.41 5.89
CA GLY A 32 3.14 10.40 6.96
C GLY A 32 4.60 10.75 7.26
N ASN A 33 5.03 10.65 8.52
CA ASN A 33 6.41 10.90 8.92
C ASN A 33 7.31 9.65 8.87
N ARG A 34 6.76 8.49 8.49
CA ARG A 34 7.49 7.22 8.42
C ARG A 34 8.38 7.16 7.18
N THR A 35 9.34 6.25 7.20
CA THR A 35 10.12 5.89 6.01
C THR A 35 9.24 5.22 4.96
N VAL A 36 9.66 5.25 3.70
CA VAL A 36 9.02 4.51 2.60
C VAL A 36 9.03 3.02 2.89
N GLU A 37 10.11 2.50 3.50
CA GLU A 37 10.20 1.08 3.82
C GLU A 37 9.16 0.64 4.85
N GLU A 38 9.01 1.40 5.94
CA GLU A 38 7.95 1.15 6.93
C GLU A 38 6.55 1.25 6.32
N TYR A 39 6.35 2.19 5.41
CA TYR A 39 5.08 2.33 4.70
C TYR A 39 4.81 1.15 3.76
N ILE A 40 5.80 0.67 3.02
CA ILE A 40 5.68 -0.50 2.14
C ILE A 40 5.32 -1.75 2.95
N ASP A 41 5.98 -1.98 4.09
CA ASP A 41 5.68 -3.14 4.94
C ASP A 41 4.24 -3.10 5.48
N GLU A 42 3.81 -1.94 5.99
CA GLU A 42 2.44 -1.75 6.46
C GLU A 42 1.42 -1.94 5.32
N PHE A 43 1.71 -1.42 4.13
CA PHE A 43 0.86 -1.57 2.96
C PHE A 43 0.74 -3.04 2.55
N ILE A 44 1.85 -3.79 2.45
CA ILE A 44 1.85 -5.24 2.12
C ILE A 44 1.08 -6.02 3.18
N ARG A 45 1.28 -5.71 4.46
CA ARG A 45 0.59 -6.36 5.59
C ARG A 45 -0.92 -6.15 5.53
N LEU A 46 -1.38 -4.93 5.25
CA LEU A 46 -2.80 -4.60 5.11
C LEU A 46 -3.39 -5.20 3.83
N ASN A 47 -2.65 -5.16 2.72
CA ASN A 47 -3.08 -5.68 1.43
C ASN A 47 -3.18 -7.22 1.44
N SER A 48 -2.30 -7.92 2.17
CA SER A 48 -2.38 -9.39 2.34
C SER A 48 -3.56 -9.84 3.22
N ARG A 49 -4.07 -8.95 4.08
CA ARG A 49 -5.23 -9.19 4.97
C ARG A 49 -6.54 -8.85 4.29
N ASN A 50 -6.54 -7.86 3.40
CA ASN A 50 -7.70 -7.54 2.58
C ASN A 50 -7.82 -8.58 1.46
N LEU A 51 -8.82 -9.45 1.57
CA LEU A 51 -9.22 -10.41 0.54
C LEU A 51 -9.92 -9.74 -0.65
N LEU A 52 -9.71 -8.44 -0.85
CA LEU A 52 -10.35 -7.69 -1.91
C LEU A 52 -9.78 -8.17 -3.25
N PRO A 53 -10.64 -8.41 -4.26
CA PRO A 53 -10.22 -8.65 -5.64
C PRO A 53 -9.77 -7.32 -6.27
N ASP A 54 -8.87 -6.60 -5.60
CA ASP A 54 -8.34 -5.34 -6.07
C ASP A 54 -7.44 -5.62 -7.27
N ASN A 55 -7.83 -5.04 -8.41
CA ASN A 55 -7.01 -5.07 -9.61
C ASN A 55 -5.66 -4.38 -9.31
N GLU A 56 -4.54 -4.89 -9.83
CA GLU A 56 -3.19 -4.39 -9.48
C GLU A 56 -3.07 -2.87 -9.70
N ASN A 57 -3.72 -2.34 -10.73
CA ASN A 57 -3.82 -0.90 -10.99
C ASN A 57 -4.44 -0.09 -9.84
N MET A 58 -5.47 -0.63 -9.17
CA MET A 58 -6.09 0.01 -8.02
C MET A 58 -5.16 -0.03 -6.79
N GLN A 59 -4.40 -1.12 -6.61
CA GLN A 59 -3.40 -1.21 -5.55
C GLN A 59 -2.26 -0.21 -5.76
N ILE A 60 -1.79 -0.05 -7.00
CA ILE A 60 -0.78 0.95 -7.36
C ILE A 60 -1.31 2.37 -7.09
N ALA A 61 -2.55 2.66 -7.49
CA ALA A 61 -3.16 3.97 -7.25
C ALA A 61 -3.27 4.28 -5.74
N ARG A 62 -3.66 3.30 -4.91
CA ARG A 62 -3.71 3.44 -3.45
C ARG A 62 -2.32 3.64 -2.85
N PHE A 63 -1.37 2.78 -3.21
CA PHE A 63 0.01 2.87 -2.73
C PHE A 63 0.58 4.27 -3.00
N ARG A 64 0.40 4.77 -4.23
CA ARG A 64 0.84 6.09 -4.64
C ARG A 64 0.15 7.22 -3.87
N GLY A 65 -1.17 7.14 -3.69
CA GLY A 65 -1.92 8.15 -2.96
C GLY A 65 -1.54 8.28 -1.47
N GLY A 66 -0.99 7.21 -0.88
CA GLY A 66 -0.53 7.21 0.51
C GLY A 66 0.92 7.70 0.71
N LEU A 67 1.73 7.85 -0.34
CA LEU A 67 3.11 8.35 -0.25
C LEU A 67 3.16 9.86 0.06
N LYS A 68 4.30 10.38 0.50
CA LYS A 68 4.54 11.83 0.63
C LYS A 68 4.44 12.51 -0.73
N GLN A 69 3.97 13.77 -0.73
CA GLN A 69 3.76 14.55 -1.97
C GLN A 69 5.02 14.61 -2.85
N GLU A 70 6.19 14.81 -2.25
CA GLU A 70 7.48 14.87 -2.95
C GLU A 70 7.78 13.58 -3.74
N ILE A 71 7.51 12.42 -3.14
CA ILE A 71 7.68 11.10 -3.77
C ILE A 71 6.60 10.90 -4.84
N GLN A 72 5.36 11.31 -4.58
CA GLN A 72 4.28 11.22 -5.55
C GLN A 72 4.58 11.98 -6.85
N ASP A 73 5.16 13.18 -6.73
CA ASP A 73 5.51 14.01 -7.88
C ASP A 73 6.69 13.43 -8.67
N GLN A 74 7.69 12.82 -8.00
CA GLN A 74 8.72 12.05 -8.69
C GLN A 74 8.13 10.84 -9.44
N MET A 75 7.19 10.13 -8.82
CA MET A 75 6.52 8.98 -9.43
C MET A 75 5.52 9.38 -10.54
N LYS A 76 5.01 10.62 -10.58
CA LYS A 76 4.19 11.12 -11.71
C LYS A 76 4.93 11.13 -13.04
N MET A 77 6.24 11.31 -13.01
CA MET A 77 7.05 11.34 -14.21
C MET A 77 7.41 9.95 -14.74
N LEU A 78 7.19 8.89 -13.93
CA LEU A 78 7.57 7.53 -14.26
C LEU A 78 6.31 6.65 -14.34
N ASN A 79 5.96 6.18 -15.54
CA ASN A 79 4.84 5.26 -15.72
C ASN A 79 5.11 3.95 -14.96
N THR A 80 4.37 3.71 -13.89
CA THR A 80 4.43 2.48 -13.08
C THR A 80 3.30 1.55 -13.47
N PHE A 81 3.65 0.32 -13.84
CA PHE A 81 2.69 -0.69 -14.29
C PHE A 81 2.57 -1.87 -13.33
N THR A 82 3.43 -1.95 -12.31
CA THR A 82 3.43 -3.04 -11.32
C THR A 82 3.70 -2.49 -9.91
N LEU A 83 3.19 -3.17 -8.88
CA LEU A 83 3.46 -2.80 -7.48
C LEU A 83 4.94 -2.84 -7.14
N ARG A 84 5.68 -3.81 -7.69
CA ARG A 84 7.12 -3.94 -7.47
C ARG A 84 7.88 -2.71 -7.96
N GLN A 85 7.57 -2.25 -9.19
CA GLN A 85 8.16 -1.01 -9.72
C GLN A 85 7.79 0.20 -8.86
N ALA A 86 6.55 0.27 -8.39
CA ALA A 86 6.12 1.35 -7.52
C ALA A 86 6.92 1.39 -6.20
N PHE A 87 7.19 0.23 -5.60
CA PHE A 87 8.02 0.11 -4.38
C PHE A 87 9.47 0.52 -4.62
N ASP A 88 10.08 0.04 -5.70
CA ASP A 88 11.47 0.38 -6.04
C ASP A 88 11.63 1.87 -6.33
N LEU A 89 10.68 2.49 -7.02
CA LEU A 89 10.71 3.93 -7.28
C LEU A 89 10.49 4.75 -6.02
N ALA A 90 9.57 4.34 -5.15
CA ALA A 90 9.36 5.02 -3.88
C ALA A 90 10.63 5.00 -3.01
N ARG A 91 11.34 3.86 -2.96
CA ARG A 91 12.62 3.76 -2.24
C ARG A 91 13.67 4.70 -2.81
N LYS A 92 13.84 4.71 -4.13
CA LYS A 92 14.78 5.63 -4.82
C LYS A 92 14.42 7.11 -4.62
N ALA A 93 13.13 7.41 -4.50
CA ALA A 93 12.65 8.77 -4.29
C ALA A 93 12.85 9.27 -2.85
N GLU A 94 12.90 8.37 -1.87
CA GLU A 94 13.24 8.70 -0.49
C GLU A 94 14.75 8.81 -0.26
N GLU A 95 15.57 8.12 -1.05
CA GLU A 95 17.01 8.35 -1.03
C GLU A 95 17.29 9.83 -1.30
N PRO A 96 17.95 10.55 -0.37
CA PRO A 96 18.31 11.92 -0.61
C PRO A 96 19.18 11.95 -1.86
N ILE A 97 18.79 12.77 -2.84
CA ILE A 97 19.69 13.18 -3.93
C ILE A 97 20.95 13.65 -3.23
N ARG A 98 22.00 12.84 -3.28
CA ARG A 98 23.26 13.06 -2.60
C ARG A 98 23.84 14.34 -3.19
N ALA A 99 23.53 15.49 -2.59
CA ALA A 99 24.22 16.72 -2.89
C ALA A 99 25.70 16.44 -2.60
N PRO A 100 26.62 16.70 -3.54
CA PRO A 100 28.04 16.55 -3.24
C PRO A 100 28.35 17.50 -2.06
N PRO A 101 29.16 17.06 -1.09
CA PRO A 101 29.63 17.96 -0.05
C PRO A 101 30.39 19.10 -0.73
N VAL A 102 29.99 20.33 -0.40
CA VAL A 102 30.64 21.59 -0.80
C VAL A 102 32.10 21.59 -0.34
#